data_AF-A0A087D606-F1
#
_entry.id   AF-A0A087D606-F1
#
_cell.length_a   1.000
_cell.length_b   1.000
_cell.length_c   1.000
_cell.angle_alpha   90.00
_cell.angle_beta   90.00
_cell.angle_gamma   90.00
#
_symmetry.space_group_name_H-M   'P 1'
#
loop_
_entity.id
_entity.type
_entity.pdbx_description
1 polymer ?
#
loop_
_entity_poly.entity_id
_entity_poly.type
_entity_poly.pdbx_seq_one_letter_code
_entity_poly.pdbx_strand_id
1 'polypeptide(L)'
;MGYAVDYRPTRKRARRQVPANKAQRTKDIKNAIRWNLPRLEHDTVSSEYVTEEQVRKLLKLNMIARTADPEGVHVLRQLSSSKEGGYAVIHKPERIAGVYRFRRDDLIASLKAWVGLL
;
A
#
# COMPACT_ATOMS: atom_id res chain seq x y z
N MET A 1 24.20 -52.29 24.52
CA MET A 1 24.65 -50.88 24.40
C MET A 1 23.79 -50.24 23.34
N GLY A 2 22.80 -49.45 23.77
CA GLY A 2 21.79 -48.88 22.88
C GLY A 2 22.05 -47.40 22.63
N TYR A 3 21.93 -46.98 21.38
CA TYR A 3 21.61 -45.60 21.05
C TYR A 3 20.58 -45.64 19.91
N ALA A 4 19.32 -45.43 20.27
CA ALA A 4 18.28 -45.07 19.32
C ALA A 4 18.54 -43.61 18.91
N VAL A 5 18.93 -43.41 17.65
CA VAL A 5 19.18 -42.09 17.10
C VAL A 5 17.84 -41.52 16.65
N ASP A 6 17.24 -40.68 17.49
CA ASP A 6 15.98 -40.00 17.21
C ASP A 6 16.22 -38.91 16.15
N TYR A 7 16.11 -39.28 14.86
CA TYR A 7 16.20 -38.29 13.79
C TYR A 7 14.88 -37.51 13.75
N ARG A 8 14.87 -36.33 14.37
CA ARG A 8 13.77 -35.36 14.27
C ARG A 8 14.00 -34.48 13.03
N PRO A 9 13.26 -34.65 11.92
CA PRO A 9 13.42 -33.76 10.78
C PRO A 9 12.77 -32.42 11.12
N THR A 10 13.56 -31.44 11.55
CA THR A 10 13.08 -30.07 11.67
C THR A 10 12.92 -29.49 10.28
N ARG A 11 11.77 -29.75 9.62
CA ARG A 11 11.34 -29.00 8.44
C ARG A 11 11.00 -27.56 8.86
N LYS A 12 12.03 -26.73 9.08
CA LYS A 12 11.87 -25.29 9.05
C LYS A 12 11.57 -24.94 7.59
N ARG A 13 10.29 -24.74 7.27
CA ARG A 13 9.91 -24.09 5.99
C ARG A 13 10.74 -22.81 5.91
N ALA A 14 11.55 -22.68 4.86
CA ALA A 14 12.27 -21.46 4.58
C ALA A 14 11.23 -20.33 4.54
N ARG A 15 11.22 -19.48 5.58
CA ARG A 15 10.47 -18.22 5.52
C ARG A 15 11.08 -17.50 4.32
N ARG A 16 10.30 -17.33 3.24
CA ARG A 16 10.69 -16.47 2.11
C ARG A 16 11.30 -15.21 2.72
N GLN A 17 12.61 -15.03 2.59
CA GLN A 17 13.27 -13.79 2.98
C GLN A 17 12.74 -12.75 2.01
N VAL A 18 11.64 -12.11 2.37
CA VAL A 18 11.29 -10.83 1.78
C VAL A 18 12.48 -9.93 2.13
N PRO A 19 13.19 -9.36 1.15
CA PRO A 19 14.31 -8.48 1.45
C PRO A 19 13.81 -7.42 2.43
N ALA A 20 14.53 -7.22 3.55
CA ALA A 20 14.08 -6.42 4.69
C ALA A 20 13.53 -5.05 4.26
N ASN A 21 14.11 -4.49 3.19
CA ASN A 21 13.71 -3.24 2.56
C ASN A 21 12.25 -3.25 2.02
N LYS A 22 11.80 -4.34 1.38
CA LYS A 22 10.43 -4.44 0.83
C LYS A 22 9.38 -4.59 1.94
N ALA A 23 9.69 -5.35 2.98
CA ALA A 23 8.80 -5.50 4.13
C ALA A 23 8.69 -4.18 4.90
N GLN A 24 9.81 -3.49 5.12
CA GLN A 24 9.84 -2.18 5.76
C GLN A 24 9.05 -1.16 4.94
N ARG A 25 9.31 -1.06 3.62
CA ARG A 25 8.57 -0.17 2.73
C ARG A 25 7.07 -0.41 2.76
N THR A 26 6.64 -1.67 2.79
CA THR A 26 5.20 -2.01 2.92
C THR A 26 4.62 -1.48 4.24
N LYS A 27 5.35 -1.62 5.35
CA LYS A 27 4.93 -1.08 6.65
C LYS A 27 4.86 0.44 6.63
N ASP A 28 5.85 1.11 6.04
CA ASP A 28 5.89 2.57 5.95
C ASP A 28 4.71 3.11 5.14
N ILE A 29 4.39 2.47 4.01
CA ILE A 29 3.20 2.82 3.21
C ILE A 29 1.91 2.59 4.02
N LYS A 30 1.78 1.45 4.71
CA LYS A 30 0.60 1.18 5.56
C LYS A 30 0.45 2.23 6.67
N ASN A 31 1.54 2.61 7.34
CA ASN A 31 1.52 3.62 8.39
C ASN A 31 1.14 5.00 7.85
N ALA A 32 1.72 5.39 6.71
CA ALA A 32 1.38 6.64 6.04
C ALA A 32 -0.12 6.69 5.68
N ILE A 33 -0.67 5.60 5.13
CA ILE A 33 -2.10 5.52 4.84
C ILE A 33 -2.90 5.59 6.14
N ARG A 34 -2.57 4.75 7.14
CA ARG A 34 -3.29 4.70 8.43
C ARG A 34 -3.42 6.08 9.08
N TRP A 35 -2.34 6.85 9.11
CA TRP A 35 -2.30 8.14 9.80
C TRP A 35 -2.99 9.25 9.02
N ASN A 36 -3.02 9.18 7.69
CA ASN A 36 -3.57 10.25 6.86
C ASN A 36 -4.96 9.93 6.29
N LEU A 37 -5.46 8.69 6.43
CA LEU A 37 -6.76 8.27 5.93
C LEU A 37 -7.94 9.09 6.50
N PRO A 38 -8.00 9.43 7.81
CA PRO A 38 -9.08 10.27 8.33
C PRO A 38 -9.13 11.66 7.67
N ARG A 39 -7.95 12.22 7.37
CA ARG A 39 -7.83 13.50 6.68
C ARG A 39 -8.27 13.39 5.22
N LEU A 40 -7.86 12.33 4.52
CA LEU A 40 -8.34 12.05 3.16
C LEU A 40 -9.86 11.94 3.12
N GLU A 41 -10.46 11.22 4.07
CA GLU A 41 -11.93 11.06 4.18
C GLU A 41 -12.66 12.38 4.39
N HIS A 42 -12.17 13.20 5.33
CA HIS A 42 -12.76 14.50 5.66
C HIS A 42 -12.61 15.50 4.51
N ASP A 43 -11.39 15.68 4.00
CA ASP A 43 -11.08 16.72 3.00
C ASP A 43 -11.69 16.41 1.62
N THR A 44 -12.12 15.16 1.38
CA THR A 44 -12.78 14.74 0.13
C THR A 44 -14.28 14.53 0.26
N VAL A 45 -14.92 14.83 1.41
CA VAL A 45 -16.32 14.45 1.67
C VAL A 45 -17.32 14.94 0.62
N SER A 46 -17.07 16.11 0.03
CA SER A 46 -17.94 16.73 -0.98
C SER A 46 -17.60 16.33 -2.42
N SER A 47 -16.61 15.46 -2.63
CA SER A 47 -16.12 15.06 -3.96
C SER A 47 -16.42 13.59 -4.24
N GLU A 48 -17.17 13.31 -5.31
CA GLU A 48 -17.36 11.92 -5.78
C GLU A 48 -16.06 11.32 -6.34
N TYR A 49 -15.24 12.16 -6.96
CA TYR A 49 -13.99 11.77 -7.61
C TYR A 49 -12.80 12.53 -7.03
N VAL A 50 -11.68 11.82 -6.82
CA VAL A 50 -10.44 12.37 -6.28
C VAL A 50 -9.32 12.21 -7.31
N THR A 51 -8.57 13.29 -7.55
CA THR A 51 -7.43 13.27 -8.49
C THR A 51 -6.21 12.56 -7.89
N GLU A 52 -5.33 12.02 -8.75
CA GLU A 52 -4.08 11.40 -8.29
C GLU A 52 -3.24 12.35 -7.41
N GLU A 53 -3.19 13.64 -7.76
CA GLU A 53 -2.44 14.64 -6.99
C GLU A 53 -2.99 14.83 -5.58
N GLN A 54 -4.32 14.91 -5.44
CA GLN A 54 -4.97 15.03 -4.14
C GLN A 54 -4.67 13.80 -3.28
N VAL A 55 -4.74 12.59 -3.86
CA VAL A 55 -4.40 11.36 -3.13
C VAL A 55 -2.95 11.39 -2.63
N ARG A 56 -1.98 11.75 -3.49
CA ARG A 56 -0.56 11.84 -3.10
C ARG A 56 -0.32 12.84 -1.99
N LYS A 57 -0.91 14.04 -2.10
CA LYS A 57 -0.75 15.13 -1.13
C LYS A 57 -1.42 14.82 0.21
N LEU A 58 -2.66 14.32 0.18
CA LEU A 58 -3.43 14.05 1.39
C LEU A 58 -2.87 12.84 2.15
N LEU A 59 -2.45 11.77 1.45
CA LEU A 59 -1.78 10.62 2.08
C LEU A 59 -0.30 10.86 2.40
N LYS A 60 0.26 12.01 2.00
CA LYS A 60 1.67 12.39 2.17
C LYS A 60 2.64 11.31 1.67
N LEU A 61 2.36 10.74 0.49
CA LEU A 61 3.13 9.62 -0.06
C LEU A 61 4.60 10.00 -0.34
N ASN A 62 4.88 11.28 -0.55
CA ASN A 62 6.22 11.84 -0.68
C ASN A 62 7.11 11.61 0.54
N MET A 63 6.55 11.49 1.74
CA MET A 63 7.35 11.29 2.96
C MET A 63 7.93 9.88 3.07
N ILE A 64 7.39 8.91 2.33
CA ILE A 64 7.82 7.52 2.36
C ILE A 64 9.19 7.36 1.70
N ALA A 65 9.47 8.13 0.64
CA ALA A 65 10.70 8.05 -0.11
C ALA A 65 11.15 9.43 -0.60
N ARG A 66 11.29 10.39 0.32
CA ARG A 66 11.57 11.80 0.00
C ARG A 66 12.70 12.04 -1.00
N THR A 67 13.76 11.22 -0.94
CA THR A 67 14.92 11.36 -1.83
C THR A 67 14.70 10.73 -3.21
N ALA A 68 13.99 9.60 -3.29
CA ALA A 68 13.85 8.83 -4.53
C ALA A 68 12.52 9.07 -5.26
N ASP A 69 11.49 9.52 -4.56
CA ASP A 69 10.16 9.82 -5.06
C ASP A 69 9.58 11.03 -4.29
N PRO A 70 10.09 12.25 -4.55
CA PRO A 70 9.69 13.46 -3.83
C PRO A 70 8.22 13.84 -4.04
N GLU A 71 7.58 13.31 -5.08
CA GLU A 71 6.18 13.56 -5.43
C GLU A 71 5.23 12.41 -5.02
N GLY A 72 5.76 11.25 -4.61
CA GLY A 72 4.98 10.07 -4.24
C GLY A 72 4.29 9.36 -5.42
N VAL A 73 4.75 9.58 -6.66
CA VAL A 73 4.13 9.04 -7.88
C VAL A 73 4.34 7.55 -7.99
N HIS A 74 5.55 7.08 -7.69
CA HIS A 74 5.88 5.67 -7.73
C HIS A 74 5.16 4.90 -6.65
N VAL A 75 5.01 5.47 -5.44
CA VAL A 75 4.22 4.84 -4.38
C VAL A 75 2.75 4.69 -4.79
N LEU A 76 2.12 5.72 -5.34
CA LEU A 76 0.74 5.64 -5.82
C LEU A 76 0.59 4.60 -6.94
N ARG A 77 1.51 4.58 -7.91
CA ARG A 77 1.53 3.58 -8.97
C ARG A 77 1.73 2.17 -8.42
N GLN A 78 2.51 2.01 -7.36
CA GLN A 78 2.71 0.72 -6.71
C GLN A 78 1.43 0.23 -6.00
N LEU A 79 0.62 1.15 -5.46
CA LEU A 79 -0.68 0.82 -4.84
C LEU A 79 -1.74 0.40 -5.88
N SER A 80 -1.74 1.01 -7.07
CA SER A 80 -2.69 0.68 -8.15
C SER A 80 -2.23 -0.47 -9.05
N SER A 81 -0.93 -0.75 -9.10
CA SER A 81 -0.37 -1.79 -9.96
C SER A 81 -0.71 -3.18 -9.43
N SER A 82 -1.24 -4.02 -10.32
CA SER A 82 -1.43 -5.46 -10.12
C SER A 82 -0.23 -6.30 -10.58
N LYS A 83 0.83 -5.66 -11.09
CA LYS A 83 2.04 -6.36 -11.54
C LYS A 83 2.92 -6.76 -10.35
N GLU A 84 3.91 -7.60 -10.63
CA GLU A 84 4.90 -8.06 -9.64
C GLU A 84 5.59 -6.86 -8.94
N GLY A 85 5.43 -6.77 -7.62
CA GLY A 85 5.92 -5.65 -6.82
C GLY A 85 4.89 -4.55 -6.52
N GLY A 86 3.74 -4.54 -7.19
CA GLY A 86 2.56 -3.75 -6.83
C GLY A 86 1.70 -4.43 -5.76
N TYR A 87 0.82 -3.65 -5.11
CA TYR A 87 -0.03 -4.14 -4.03
C TYR A 87 -1.48 -4.41 -4.43
N ALA A 88 -1.91 -3.97 -5.62
CA ALA A 88 -3.29 -4.08 -6.11
C ALA A 88 -4.34 -3.66 -5.07
N VAL A 89 -4.06 -2.58 -4.33
CA VAL A 89 -4.90 -2.12 -3.21
C VAL A 89 -6.03 -1.26 -3.72
N ILE A 90 -5.69 -0.31 -4.59
CA ILE A 90 -6.62 0.70 -5.10
C ILE A 90 -7.07 0.26 -6.50
N HIS A 91 -8.35 0.42 -6.78
CA HIS A 91 -8.90 0.24 -8.12
C HIS A 91 -8.19 1.16 -9.14
N LYS A 92 -8.16 0.74 -10.40
CA LYS A 92 -7.55 1.57 -11.46
C LYS A 92 -8.31 2.89 -11.57
N PRO A 93 -7.60 4.02 -11.74
CA PRO A 93 -8.26 5.30 -11.93
C PRO A 93 -9.00 5.32 -13.28
N GLU A 94 -10.12 6.02 -13.31
CA GLU A 94 -10.89 6.30 -14.51
C GLU A 94 -10.34 7.55 -15.20
N ARG A 95 -10.38 7.58 -16.53
CA ARG A 95 -9.95 8.75 -17.29
C ARG A 95 -11.17 9.62 -17.63
N ILE A 96 -11.34 10.72 -16.90
CA ILE A 96 -12.47 11.64 -17.04
C ILE A 96 -11.93 13.00 -17.50
N ALA A 97 -12.45 13.51 -18.62
CA ALA A 97 -12.00 14.77 -19.22
C ALA A 97 -10.46 14.86 -19.38
N GLY A 98 -9.83 13.73 -19.75
CA GLY A 98 -8.38 13.64 -19.95
C GLY A 98 -7.55 13.45 -18.68
N VAL A 99 -8.15 13.52 -17.48
CA VAL A 99 -7.46 13.40 -16.18
C VAL A 99 -7.81 12.07 -15.51
N TYR A 100 -6.81 11.43 -14.89
CA TYR A 100 -7.02 10.23 -14.07
C TYR A 100 -7.62 10.59 -12.72
N ARG A 101 -8.76 9.96 -12.40
CA ARG A 101 -9.52 10.18 -11.16
C ARG A 101 -9.91 8.84 -10.54
N PHE A 102 -9.88 8.78 -9.21
CA PHE A 102 -10.37 7.66 -8.44
C PHE A 102 -11.77 7.97 -7.94
N ARG A 103 -12.65 6.97 -7.94
CA ARG A 103 -13.90 7.07 -7.22
C ARG A 103 -13.60 7.08 -5.72
N ARG A 104 -14.14 8.06 -5.00
CA ARG A 104 -13.80 8.30 -3.59
C ARG A 104 -14.11 7.10 -2.71
N ASP A 105 -15.31 6.56 -2.82
CA ASP A 105 -15.79 5.52 -1.90
C ASP A 105 -15.00 4.21 -2.08
N ASP A 106 -14.75 3.82 -3.34
CA ASP A 106 -13.93 2.66 -3.67
C ASP A 106 -12.49 2.85 -3.15
N LEU A 107 -11.90 4.04 -3.35
CA LEU A 107 -10.57 4.37 -2.86
C LEU A 107 -10.49 4.23 -1.32
N ILE A 108 -11.41 4.83 -0.58
CA ILE A 108 -11.40 4.80 0.89
C ILE A 108 -11.63 3.38 1.39
N ALA A 109 -12.59 2.64 0.84
CA ALA A 109 -12.89 1.26 1.21
C ALA A 109 -11.66 0.35 1.00
N SER A 110 -11.03 0.45 -0.18
CA SER A 110 -9.78 -0.24 -0.51
C SER A 110 -8.66 0.05 0.49
N LEU A 111 -8.47 1.32 0.86
CA LEU A 111 -7.42 1.73 1.80
C LEU A 111 -7.70 1.26 3.22
N LYS A 112 -8.97 1.33 3.69
CA LYS A 112 -9.39 0.78 5.00
C LYS A 112 -9.14 -0.72 5.08
N ALA A 113 -9.55 -1.46 4.04
CA ALA A 113 -9.36 -2.91 3.96
C ALA A 113 -7.88 -3.29 4.09
N TRP A 114 -7.01 -2.56 3.39
CA TRP A 114 -5.59 -2.88 3.34
C TRP A 114 -4.84 -2.56 4.64
N VAL A 115 -5.23 -1.50 5.34
CA VAL A 115 -4.66 -1.12 6.64
C VAL A 115 -5.28 -1.93 7.79
N GLY A 116 -6.42 -2.58 7.57
CA GLY A 116 -7.13 -3.38 8.58
C GLY A 116 -7.98 -2.52 9.52
N LEU A 117 -8.63 -1.49 8.97
CA LEU A 117 -9.57 -0.59 9.67
C LEU A 117 -11.03 -0.86 9.27
N LEU A 118 -11.29 -2.01 8.66
CA LEU A 118 -12.58 -2.45 8.15
C LEU A 118 -13.23 -3.42 9.14
#